data_AF-A0A8J5TIU1-F1
#
_entry.id   AF-A0A8J5TIU1-F1
#
_cell.length_a   1.000
_cell.length_b   1.000
_cell.length_c   1.000
_cell.angle_alpha   90.00
_cell.angle_beta   90.00
_cell.angle_gamma   90.00
#
_symmetry.space_group_name_H-M   'P 1'
#
loop_
_entity.id
_entity.type
_entity.pdbx_description
1 polymer ?
#
loop_
_entity_poly.entity_id
_entity_poly.type
_entity_poly.pdbx_seq_one_letter_code
_entity_poly.pdbx_strand_id
1 'polypeptide(L)'
;ICVIRDDKKVGSFPISWDGLCVAALKDGGNEVAVGGGDNLIHVYTLSGNTLTEKTTLEHLGPVTDLSYSPDNGYLVACDANRKVLVYTLPSYEKFNKIELTIPQSQVTGLVWMDNEKLVSAGHDGLTNLWCNFGDVDPNMIHM
;
A
#
# COMPACT_ATOMS: atom_id res chain seq x y z
N ILE A 1 -5.58 -3.28 15.62
CA ILE A 1 -5.83 -4.31 14.58
C ILE A 1 -6.56 -5.51 15.20
N CYS A 2 -7.61 -6.02 14.57
CA CYS A 2 -8.27 -7.27 14.99
C CYS A 2 -8.07 -8.35 13.92
N VAL A 3 -7.86 -9.59 14.33
CA VAL A 3 -7.84 -10.75 13.43
C VAL A 3 -9.19 -11.44 13.51
N ILE A 4 -9.89 -11.54 12.39
CA ILE A 4 -11.19 -12.18 12.26
C ILE A 4 -11.03 -13.45 11.41
N ARG A 5 -11.56 -14.57 11.89
CA ARG A 5 -11.60 -15.84 11.17
C ARG A 5 -12.97 -16.49 11.43
N ASP A 6 -13.63 -16.98 10.38
CA ASP A 6 -14.96 -17.59 10.45
C ASP A 6 -15.97 -16.70 11.22
N ASP A 7 -16.02 -15.41 10.85
CA ASP A 7 -16.85 -14.36 11.46
C ASP A 7 -16.63 -14.13 12.97
N LYS A 8 -15.52 -14.65 13.52
CA LYS A 8 -15.17 -14.51 14.94
C LYS A 8 -13.85 -13.76 15.09
N LYS A 9 -13.82 -12.84 16.05
CA LYS A 9 -12.57 -12.22 16.49
C LYS A 9 -11.72 -13.27 17.21
N VAL A 10 -10.58 -13.62 16.62
CA VAL A 10 -9.63 -14.62 17.15
C VAL A 10 -8.35 -13.99 17.73
N GLY A 11 -8.12 -12.70 17.47
CA GLY A 11 -6.98 -11.95 17.98
C GLY A 11 -7.26 -10.45 18.04
N SER A 12 -6.57 -9.77 18.94
CA SER A 12 -6.59 -8.31 19.08
C SER A 12 -5.16 -7.82 19.29
N PHE A 13 -4.72 -6.91 18.45
CA PHE A 13 -3.43 -6.26 18.56
C PHE A 13 -3.67 -4.76 18.75
N PRO A 14 -3.54 -4.23 19.99
CA PRO A 14 -3.73 -2.81 20.23
C PRO A 14 -2.62 -2.02 19.54
N ILE A 15 -3.00 -0.90 18.93
CA ILE A 15 -2.10 0.05 18.28
C ILE A 15 -2.33 1.43 18.94
N SER A 16 -1.28 2.25 19.04
CA SER A 16 -1.32 3.58 19.65
C SER A 16 -1.60 4.70 18.64
N TRP A 17 -1.84 4.34 17.38
CA TRP A 17 -2.08 5.21 16.24
C TRP A 17 -3.37 4.77 15.51
N ASP A 18 -3.92 5.65 14.69
CA ASP A 18 -5.15 5.39 13.95
C ASP A 18 -4.87 4.62 12.66
N GLY A 19 -5.38 3.40 12.54
CA GLY A 19 -5.31 2.62 11.30
C GLY A 19 -6.38 3.04 10.30
N LEU A 20 -5.95 3.45 9.11
CA LEU A 20 -6.80 4.06 8.09
C LEU A 20 -7.11 3.11 6.93
N CYS A 21 -6.17 2.25 6.55
CA CYS A 21 -6.33 1.27 5.47
C CYS A 21 -5.55 -0.02 5.77
N VAL A 22 -5.88 -1.12 5.09
CA VAL A 22 -5.26 -2.43 5.28
C VAL A 22 -5.25 -3.24 3.99
N ALA A 23 -4.15 -3.97 3.75
CA ALA A 23 -4.08 -5.02 2.73
C ALA A 23 -3.34 -6.23 3.28
N ALA A 24 -3.62 -7.40 2.70
CA ALA A 24 -2.94 -8.64 3.00
C ALA A 24 -2.35 -9.24 1.73
N LEU A 25 -1.23 -9.96 1.86
CA LEU A 25 -0.69 -10.72 0.74
C LEU A 25 -1.71 -11.76 0.25
N LYS A 26 -1.70 -12.00 -1.06
CA LYS A 26 -2.59 -12.97 -1.69
C LYS A 26 -2.03 -14.40 -1.57
N ASP A 27 -2.87 -15.39 -1.87
CA ASP A 27 -2.52 -16.80 -2.09
C ASP A 27 -1.79 -17.48 -0.92
N GLY A 28 -2.22 -17.17 0.31
CA GLY A 28 -1.67 -17.79 1.52
C GLY A 28 -0.43 -17.10 2.07
N GLY A 29 -0.08 -15.93 1.53
CA GLY A 29 0.88 -15.03 2.15
C GLY A 29 0.48 -14.69 3.58
N ASN A 30 1.47 -14.53 4.44
CA ASN A 30 1.29 -14.30 5.87
C ASN A 30 1.63 -12.87 6.27
N GLU A 31 1.55 -11.89 5.35
CA GLU A 31 1.82 -10.49 5.67
C GLU A 31 0.58 -9.61 5.51
N VAL A 32 0.49 -8.63 6.40
CA VAL A 32 -0.56 -7.62 6.43
C VAL A 32 0.11 -6.27 6.55
N ALA A 33 -0.19 -5.35 5.63
CA ALA A 33 0.21 -3.96 5.71
C ALA A 33 -0.97 -3.11 6.20
N VAL A 34 -0.70 -2.19 7.12
CA VAL A 34 -1.69 -1.26 7.67
C VAL A 34 -1.16 0.15 7.52
N GLY A 35 -1.91 1.02 6.84
CA GLY A 35 -1.59 2.43 6.70
C GLY A 35 -2.13 3.22 7.89
N GLY A 36 -1.28 4.02 8.50
CA GLY A 36 -1.56 4.78 9.71
C GLY A 36 -1.76 6.28 9.47
N GLY A 37 -2.50 6.91 10.38
CA GLY A 37 -2.60 8.37 10.51
C GLY A 37 -1.35 9.03 11.08
N ASP A 38 -0.37 8.25 11.50
CA ASP A 38 0.97 8.66 11.93
C ASP A 38 1.98 8.74 10.77
N ASN A 39 1.48 8.67 9.52
CA ASN A 39 2.25 8.73 8.28
C ASN A 39 3.13 7.49 8.04
N LEU A 40 2.85 6.38 8.70
CA LEU A 40 3.57 5.12 8.52
C LEU A 40 2.70 4.06 7.87
N ILE A 41 3.34 3.18 7.11
CA ILE A 41 2.80 1.85 6.84
C ILE A 41 3.47 0.90 7.83
N HIS A 42 2.66 0.18 8.59
CA HIS A 42 3.13 -0.90 9.45
C HIS A 42 2.90 -2.23 8.75
N VAL A 43 3.97 -2.98 8.50
CA VAL A 43 3.92 -4.31 7.91
C VAL A 43 4.07 -5.34 9.02
N TYR A 44 3.16 -6.29 9.07
CA TYR A 44 3.12 -7.36 10.06
C TYR A 44 3.20 -8.72 9.39
N THR A 45 3.85 -9.67 10.06
CA THR A 45 3.70 -11.09 9.78
C THR A 45 2.59 -11.67 10.67
N LEU A 46 1.61 -12.34 10.08
CA LEU A 46 0.53 -13.08 10.72
C LEU A 46 0.93 -14.55 10.90
N SER A 47 1.16 -14.96 12.15
CA SER A 47 1.43 -16.36 12.50
C SER A 47 0.32 -16.88 13.40
N GLY A 48 -0.54 -17.75 12.82
CA GLY A 48 -1.75 -18.23 13.50
C GLY A 48 -2.76 -17.11 13.71
N ASN A 49 -2.82 -16.57 14.92
CA ASN A 49 -3.69 -15.44 15.30
C ASN A 49 -2.89 -14.23 15.83
N THR A 50 -1.57 -14.28 15.74
CA THR A 50 -0.66 -13.26 16.28
C THR A 50 -0.04 -12.46 15.15
N LEU A 51 -0.01 -11.14 15.30
CA LEU A 51 0.73 -10.23 14.43
C LEU A 51 2.06 -9.86 15.08
N THR A 52 3.13 -9.91 14.31
CA THR A 52 4.46 -9.43 14.70
C THR A 52 4.90 -8.39 13.70
N GLU A 53 5.30 -7.20 14.15
CA GLU A 53 5.75 -6.13 13.26
C GLU A 53 7.06 -6.55 12.57
N LYS A 54 7.05 -6.49 11.24
CA LYS A 54 8.17 -6.84 10.37
C LYS A 54 8.98 -5.61 10.00
N THR A 55 8.31 -4.54 9.58
CA THR A 55 8.93 -3.27 9.20
C THR A 55 7.93 -2.12 9.20
N THR A 56 8.43 -0.89 9.13
CA THR A 56 7.65 0.33 8.95
C THR A 56 8.16 1.11 7.75
N LEU A 57 7.25 1.75 7.00
CA LEU A 57 7.58 2.52 5.80
C LEU A 57 7.06 3.94 5.94
N GLU A 58 7.93 4.93 5.74
CA GLU A 58 7.60 6.34 5.91
C GLU A 58 6.89 6.93 4.69
N HIS A 59 5.83 7.67 4.97
CA HIS A 59 5.10 8.54 4.05
C HIS A 59 5.15 9.99 4.54
N LEU A 60 4.80 10.94 3.67
CA LEU A 60 4.82 12.36 4.05
C LEU A 60 3.56 12.77 4.81
N GLY A 61 2.47 12.01 4.69
CA GLY A 61 1.21 12.25 5.39
C GLY A 61 0.46 10.94 5.70
N PRO A 62 -0.75 11.06 6.29
CA PRO A 62 -1.58 9.90 6.59
C PRO A 62 -1.78 9.02 5.37
N VAL A 63 -1.56 7.71 5.53
CA VAL A 63 -1.69 6.75 4.43
C VAL A 63 -3.16 6.51 4.17
N THR A 64 -3.64 6.95 3.00
CA THR A 64 -5.06 6.95 2.65
C THR A 64 -5.51 5.64 2.02
N ASP A 65 -4.61 4.96 1.31
CA ASP A 65 -4.88 3.64 0.74
C ASP A 65 -3.57 2.88 0.48
N LEU A 66 -3.64 1.55 0.42
CA LEU A 66 -2.53 0.68 0.04
C LEU A 66 -3.02 -0.65 -0.55
N SER A 67 -2.24 -1.23 -1.46
CA SER A 67 -2.53 -2.55 -2.04
C SER A 67 -1.26 -3.28 -2.44
N TYR A 68 -1.20 -4.56 -2.08
CA TYR A 68 -0.25 -5.50 -2.68
C TYR A 68 -0.64 -5.80 -4.13
N SER A 69 0.37 -6.01 -4.99
CA SER A 69 0.17 -6.50 -6.34
C SER A 69 -0.31 -7.96 -6.33
N PRO A 70 -1.03 -8.42 -7.37
CA PRO A 70 -1.58 -9.77 -7.39
C PRO A 70 -0.51 -10.89 -7.37
N ASP A 71 0.70 -10.61 -7.85
CA ASP A 71 1.86 -11.51 -7.83
C ASP A 71 2.73 -11.38 -6.57
N ASN A 72 2.33 -10.55 -5.60
CA ASN A 72 3.11 -10.24 -4.40
C ASN A 72 4.52 -9.67 -4.70
N GLY A 73 4.74 -9.07 -5.87
CA GLY A 73 5.99 -8.40 -6.25
C GLY A 73 6.10 -6.96 -5.73
N TYR A 74 4.97 -6.29 -5.51
CA TYR A 74 4.91 -4.88 -5.13
C TYR A 74 3.90 -4.60 -4.02
N LEU A 75 4.19 -3.57 -3.23
CA LEU A 75 3.24 -2.87 -2.38
C LEU A 75 3.15 -1.43 -2.89
N VAL A 76 1.95 -0.97 -3.22
CA VAL A 76 1.72 0.43 -3.57
C VAL A 76 0.89 1.07 -2.49
N ALA A 77 1.26 2.28 -2.10
CA ALA A 77 0.53 3.05 -1.11
C ALA A 77 0.46 4.51 -1.51
N CYS A 78 -0.61 5.17 -1.10
CA CYS A 78 -0.78 6.59 -1.29
C CYS A 78 -1.10 7.33 0.00
N ASP A 79 -0.79 8.62 0.04
CA ASP A 79 -0.98 9.45 1.22
C ASP A 79 -1.76 10.75 0.96
N ALA A 80 -2.16 11.38 2.06
CA ALA A 80 -2.82 12.67 2.07
C ALA A 80 -1.96 13.83 1.54
N ASN A 81 -0.64 13.61 1.34
CA ASN A 81 0.30 14.54 0.72
C ASN A 81 0.46 14.32 -0.79
N ARG A 82 -0.47 13.56 -1.40
CA ARG A 82 -0.57 13.31 -2.84
C ARG A 82 0.58 12.47 -3.40
N LYS A 83 1.29 11.75 -2.53
CA LYS A 83 2.34 10.83 -2.95
C LYS A 83 1.76 9.44 -3.17
N VAL A 84 2.21 8.80 -4.23
CA VAL A 84 2.06 7.37 -4.45
C VAL A 84 3.47 6.77 -4.46
N LEU A 85 3.72 5.85 -3.55
CA LEU A 85 5.00 5.16 -3.40
C LEU A 85 4.83 3.68 -3.75
N VAL A 86 5.82 3.14 -4.43
CA VAL A 86 5.90 1.73 -4.83
C VAL A 86 7.08 1.11 -4.11
N TYR A 87 6.84 -0.02 -3.44
CA TYR A 87 7.84 -0.79 -2.72
C TYR A 87 7.98 -2.17 -3.38
N THR A 88 9.22 -2.63 -3.55
CA THR A 88 9.51 -4.00 -4.00
C THR A 88 9.37 -4.98 -2.86
N LEU A 89 8.83 -6.17 -3.14
CA LEU A 89 8.82 -7.27 -2.19
C LEU A 89 9.93 -8.28 -2.53
N PRO A 90 10.48 -8.98 -1.51
CA PRO A 90 10.11 -8.91 -0.10
C PRO A 90 10.88 -7.86 0.72
N SER A 91 11.76 -7.07 0.07
CA SER A 91 12.70 -6.16 0.76
C SER A 91 12.08 -4.87 1.27
N TYR A 92 10.93 -4.47 0.72
CA TYR A 92 10.28 -3.16 0.94
C TYR A 92 11.18 -1.97 0.59
N GLU A 93 12.06 -2.14 -0.39
CA GLU A 93 12.82 -1.02 -0.95
C GLU A 93 11.96 -0.21 -1.91
N LYS A 94 12.14 1.11 -1.96
CA LYS A 94 11.40 1.95 -2.91
C LYS A 94 11.81 1.56 -4.33
N PHE A 95 10.84 1.11 -5.15
CA PHE A 95 11.06 0.57 -6.50
C PHE A 95 11.71 1.61 -7.43
N ASN A 96 11.49 2.91 -7.19
CA ASN A 96 12.23 3.97 -7.87
C ASN A 96 12.19 5.28 -7.06
N LYS A 97 13.11 6.21 -7.34
CA LYS A 97 13.08 7.58 -6.77
C LYS A 97 11.96 8.46 -7.35
N ILE A 98 11.25 7.97 -8.37
CA ILE A 98 10.14 8.70 -8.98
C ILE A 98 8.95 8.57 -8.03
N GLU A 99 8.83 9.56 -7.16
CA GLU A 99 7.62 9.77 -6.38
C GLU A 99 6.51 10.23 -7.32
N LEU A 100 5.60 9.31 -7.62
CA LEU A 100 4.43 9.61 -8.42
C LEU A 100 3.57 10.60 -7.63
N THR A 101 3.52 11.83 -8.10
CA THR A 101 2.79 12.91 -7.43
C THR A 101 1.58 13.24 -8.27
N ILE A 102 0.38 13.07 -7.71
CA ILE A 102 -0.84 13.49 -8.39
C ILE A 102 -1.01 15.00 -8.12
N PRO A 103 -0.95 15.88 -9.14
CA PRO A 103 -0.72 17.31 -8.90
C PRO A 103 -1.88 18.04 -8.21
N GLN A 104 -3.11 17.52 -8.27
CA GLN A 104 -4.31 18.28 -7.92
C GLN A 104 -5.12 17.75 -6.74
N SER A 105 -4.91 16.51 -6.26
CA SER A 105 -5.67 16.04 -5.10
C SER A 105 -5.13 14.78 -4.42
N GLN A 106 -5.68 14.48 -3.24
CA GLN A 106 -5.40 13.23 -2.53
C GLN A 106 -5.88 12.04 -3.35
N VAL A 107 -5.04 11.01 -3.37
CA VAL A 107 -5.42 9.70 -3.88
C VAL A 107 -6.23 8.99 -2.80
N THR A 108 -7.37 8.46 -3.19
CA THR A 108 -8.34 7.83 -2.29
C THR A 108 -8.59 6.37 -2.60
N GLY A 109 -8.08 5.89 -3.74
CA GLY A 109 -8.23 4.51 -4.14
C GLY A 109 -7.10 4.06 -5.05
N LEU A 110 -6.62 2.84 -4.81
CA LEU A 110 -5.63 2.12 -5.59
C LEU A 110 -6.18 0.73 -5.93
N VAL A 111 -6.22 0.37 -7.21
CA VAL A 111 -6.71 -0.95 -7.66
C VAL A 111 -5.79 -1.52 -8.72
N TRP A 112 -5.27 -2.72 -8.47
CA TRP A 112 -4.48 -3.46 -9.46
C TRP A 112 -5.39 -4.06 -10.53
N MET A 113 -5.00 -3.88 -11.79
CA MET A 113 -5.67 -4.49 -12.94
C MET A 113 -5.03 -5.84 -13.29
N ASP A 114 -3.70 -5.90 -13.23
CA ASP A 114 -2.88 -7.09 -13.42
C ASP A 114 -1.57 -6.93 -12.62
N ASN A 115 -0.53 -7.70 -12.91
CA ASN A 115 0.76 -7.62 -12.19
C ASN A 115 1.58 -6.37 -12.53
N GLU A 116 1.28 -5.71 -13.64
CA GLU A 116 2.07 -4.60 -14.20
C GLU A 116 1.30 -3.29 -14.26
N LYS A 117 -0.02 -3.33 -14.02
CA LYS A 117 -0.92 -2.18 -14.15
C LYS A 117 -1.74 -1.92 -12.89
N LEU A 118 -1.78 -0.66 -12.51
CA LEU A 118 -2.53 -0.13 -11.38
C LEU A 118 -3.37 1.07 -11.83
N VAL A 119 -4.57 1.19 -11.32
CA VAL A 119 -5.40 2.39 -11.45
C VAL A 119 -5.43 3.12 -10.11
N SER A 120 -5.24 4.44 -10.13
CA SER A 120 -5.48 5.29 -8.98
C SER A 120 -6.63 6.27 -9.24
N ALA A 121 -7.37 6.62 -8.18
CA ALA A 121 -8.45 7.61 -8.23
C ALA A 121 -8.26 8.69 -7.16
N GLY A 122 -8.46 9.95 -7.55
CA GLY A 122 -8.31 11.11 -6.67
C GLY A 122 -9.58 11.93 -6.49
N HIS A 123 -9.59 12.80 -5.48
CA HIS A 123 -10.66 13.77 -5.23
C HIS A 123 -10.79 14.87 -6.31
N ASP A 124 -9.80 14.99 -7.20
CA ASP A 124 -9.86 15.85 -8.39
C ASP A 124 -10.76 15.29 -9.50
N GLY A 125 -11.31 14.09 -9.30
CA GLY A 125 -12.10 13.39 -10.31
C GLY A 125 -11.25 12.76 -11.41
N LEU A 126 -9.91 12.78 -11.27
CA LEU A 126 -9.01 12.14 -12.21
C LEU A 126 -8.77 10.68 -11.82
N THR A 127 -8.78 9.83 -12.85
CA THR A 127 -8.33 8.44 -12.76
C THR A 127 -7.06 8.28 -13.57
N ASN A 128 -5.99 7.78 -12.94
CA ASN A 128 -4.70 7.61 -13.58
C ASN A 128 -4.40 6.11 -13.74
N LEU A 129 -3.98 5.71 -14.94
CA LEU A 129 -3.50 4.37 -15.23
C LEU A 129 -1.96 4.37 -15.18
N TRP A 130 -1.42 3.50 -14.35
CA TRP A 130 0.01 3.28 -14.17
C TRP A 130 0.35 1.93 -14.80
N CYS A 131 1.38 1.90 -15.65
CA CYS A 131 1.86 0.69 -16.32
C CYS A 131 3.35 0.49 -16.07
N ASN A 132 3.82 -0.75 -16.24
CA ASN A 132 5.23 -1.15 -16.28
C ASN A 132 5.99 -0.91 -14.97
N PHE A 133 5.46 -1.46 -13.86
CA PHE A 133 6.26 -1.68 -12.65
C PHE A 133 7.37 -2.70 -12.99
N GLY A 134 8.48 -2.24 -13.57
CA GLY A 134 9.58 -3.08 -14.06
C GLY A 134 10.50 -2.34 -15.04
N ASP A 135 9.90 -1.59 -15.96
CA ASP A 135 10.55 -0.99 -17.12
C ASP A 135 10.23 0.51 -17.25
N VAL A 136 10.37 1.26 -16.16
CA VAL A 136 10.29 2.72 -16.24
C VAL A 136 11.65 3.25 -16.71
N ASP A 137 11.76 3.49 -18.03
CA ASP A 137 12.67 4.53 -18.50
C ASP A 137 12.31 5.81 -17.72
N PRO A 138 13.24 6.41 -16.96
CA PRO A 138 12.96 7.61 -16.18
C PRO A 138 12.48 8.81 -17.03
N ASN A 139 12.49 8.70 -18.36
CA ASN A 139 11.98 9.71 -19.29
C ASN A 139 10.52 9.49 -19.73
N MET A 140 9.86 8.39 -19.34
CA MET A 140 8.52 8.06 -19.82
C MET A 140 7.44 8.57 -18.84
N ILE A 141 7.19 9.88 -18.84
CA ILE A 141 6.02 10.49 -18.21
C ILE A 141 5.38 11.49 -19.16
N HIS A 142 4.74 10.98 -20.22
CA HIS A 142 3.73 11.71 -20.96
C HIS A 142 2.71 10.70 -21.50
N MET A 143 1.47 10.82 -21.04
CA MET A 143 0.28 11.06 -21.87
C MET A 143 -0.90 11.39 -20.98
#